data_AF-A0A1H7PUY9-F1
#
_entry.id   AF-A0A1H7PUY9-F1
#
_cell.length_a   1.000
_cell.length_b   1.000
_cell.length_c   1.000
_cell.angle_alpha   90.00
_cell.angle_beta   90.00
_cell.angle_gamma   90.00
#
_symmetry.space_group_name_H-M   'P 1'
#
loop_
_entity.id
_entity.type
_entity.pdbx_description
1 polymer ?
#
loop_
_entity_poly.entity_id
_entity_poly.type
_entity_poly.pdbx_seq_one_letter_code
_entity_poly.pdbx_strand_id
1 'polypeptide(L)'
;MPATDPSAPAPAPEVAALLRRDPAGLVAAVVQQHDTREVLMVAWMDDEAVRRTLTTGRATYWSRSRQEHWVKGETSGHRQWVREVRLDCDGDALLLLVDQEGPACHTGELSCFHRVLPAVQGVAP
;
A
#
# COMPACT_ATOMS: atom_id res chain seq x y z
N MET A 1 9.83 8.54 -21.16
CA MET A 1 8.89 7.68 -20.44
C MET A 1 9.52 6.31 -20.39
N PRO A 2 9.70 5.68 -19.21
CA PRO A 2 10.25 4.32 -19.20
C PRO A 2 9.20 3.43 -19.89
N ALA A 3 9.65 2.68 -20.90
CA ALA A 3 8.81 1.72 -21.58
C ALA A 3 8.44 0.62 -20.57
N THR A 4 7.16 0.30 -20.46
CA THR A 4 6.69 -0.84 -19.67
C THR A 4 7.28 -2.11 -20.28
N ASP A 5 8.17 -2.78 -19.55
CA ASP A 5 8.76 -4.04 -19.98
C ASP A 5 7.67 -5.13 -19.97
N PRO A 6 7.28 -5.69 -21.14
CA PRO A 6 6.21 -6.67 -21.24
C PRO A 6 6.57 -8.02 -20.59
N SER A 7 7.82 -8.21 -20.15
CA SER A 7 8.28 -9.40 -19.42
C SER A 7 8.21 -9.25 -17.90
N ALA A 8 7.93 -8.05 -17.39
CA ALA A 8 7.83 -7.81 -15.96
C ALA A 8 6.64 -8.59 -15.37
N PRO A 9 6.83 -9.29 -14.23
CA PRO A 9 5.75 -10.00 -13.59
C PRO A 9 4.63 -9.02 -13.20
N ALA A 10 3.41 -9.32 -13.65
CA ALA A 10 2.25 -8.44 -13.56
C ALA A 10 1.10 -9.14 -12.81
N PRO A 11 0.15 -8.38 -12.22
CA PRO A 11 -1.05 -8.99 -11.65
C PRO A 11 -1.87 -9.65 -12.76
N ALA A 12 -2.86 -10.46 -12.37
CA ALA A 12 -3.76 -11.09 -13.34
C ALA A 12 -4.35 -10.03 -14.29
N PRO A 13 -4.50 -10.31 -15.60
CA PRO A 13 -4.86 -9.30 -16.60
C PRO A 13 -6.10 -8.48 -16.25
N GLU A 14 -7.10 -9.12 -15.66
CA GLU A 14 -8.33 -8.50 -15.19
C GLU A 14 -8.11 -7.48 -14.06
N VAL A 15 -7.13 -7.72 -13.17
CA VAL A 15 -6.72 -6.76 -12.14
C VAL A 15 -5.89 -5.66 -12.77
N ALA A 16 -4.94 -6.02 -13.63
CA ALA A 16 -4.06 -5.07 -14.29
C ALA A 16 -4.86 -4.05 -15.13
N ALA A 17 -5.96 -4.46 -15.75
CA ALA A 17 -6.82 -3.58 -16.53
C ALA A 17 -7.56 -2.53 -15.69
N LEU A 18 -7.74 -2.76 -14.39
CA LEU A 18 -8.45 -1.84 -13.49
C LEU A 18 -7.53 -0.78 -12.87
N LEU A 19 -6.22 -1.04 -12.82
CA LEU A 19 -5.25 -0.16 -12.15
C LEU A 19 -4.87 1.04 -13.04
N ARG A 20 -5.04 2.24 -12.50
CA ARG A 20 -4.61 3.49 -13.11
C ARG A 20 -3.30 3.94 -12.47
N ARG A 21 -2.18 3.61 -13.11
CA ARG A 21 -0.85 3.96 -12.61
C ARG A 21 -0.55 5.43 -12.92
N ASP A 22 0.22 6.06 -12.05
CA ASP A 22 0.85 7.35 -12.31
C ASP A 22 1.94 7.25 -13.41
N PRO A 23 2.55 8.37 -13.85
CA PRO A 23 3.61 8.34 -14.87
C PRO A 23 4.88 7.57 -14.47
N ALA A 24 5.05 7.22 -13.18
CA ALA A 24 6.12 6.38 -12.69
C ALA A 24 5.73 4.89 -12.64
N GLY A 25 4.52 4.53 -13.07
CA GLY A 25 4.02 3.15 -13.08
C GLY A 25 3.48 2.70 -11.71
N LEU A 26 3.11 3.62 -10.83
CA LEU A 26 2.73 3.32 -9.45
C LEU A 26 1.26 3.63 -9.15
N VAL A 27 0.67 2.86 -8.23
CA VAL A 27 -0.59 3.18 -7.55
C VAL A 27 -0.34 3.46 -6.08
N ALA A 28 -1.18 4.30 -5.48
CA ALA A 28 -1.13 4.56 -4.04
C ALA A 28 -1.69 3.36 -3.27
N ALA A 29 -1.14 3.08 -2.09
CA ALA A 29 -1.65 2.07 -1.18
C ALA A 29 -1.87 2.69 0.19
N VAL A 30 -3.13 2.85 0.57
CA VAL A 30 -3.56 3.19 1.93
C VAL A 30 -3.67 1.90 2.71
N VAL A 31 -2.95 1.80 3.83
CA VAL A 31 -2.90 0.58 4.63
C VAL A 31 -3.65 0.83 5.93
N GLN A 32 -4.63 -0.01 6.22
CA GLN A 32 -5.52 0.14 7.35
C GLN A 32 -5.58 -1.17 8.14
N GLN A 33 -5.59 -1.06 9.47
CA GLN A 33 -5.83 -2.19 10.34
C GLN A 33 -7.27 -2.71 10.10
N HIS A 34 -7.39 -4.01 9.82
CA HIS A 34 -8.61 -4.61 9.29
C HIS A 34 -9.81 -4.53 10.25
N ASP A 35 -9.57 -4.61 11.56
CA ASP A 35 -10.59 -4.61 12.62
C ASP A 35 -10.88 -3.20 13.17
N THR A 36 -9.86 -2.47 13.63
CA THR A 36 -10.02 -1.13 14.23
C THR A 36 -10.26 -0.03 13.21
N ARG A 37 -9.95 -0.28 11.94
CA ARG A 37 -9.97 0.70 10.86
C ARG A 37 -9.00 1.87 11.05
N GLU A 38 -8.01 1.74 11.93
CA GLU A 38 -6.94 2.72 12.03
C GLU A 38 -6.09 2.71 10.75
N VAL A 39 -5.89 3.89 10.15
CA VAL A 39 -4.95 4.02 9.02
C VAL A 39 -3.54 3.94 9.56
N LEU A 40 -2.76 2.98 9.07
CA LEU A 40 -1.43 2.65 9.57
C LEU A 40 -0.33 3.37 8.79
N MET A 41 -0.41 3.37 7.47
CA MET A 41 0.61 3.98 6.60
C MET A 41 0.09 4.18 5.18
N VAL A 42 0.84 4.95 4.40
CA VAL A 42 0.71 5.04 2.94
C VAL A 42 2.01 4.58 2.29
N ALA A 43 1.89 3.83 1.21
CA ALA A 43 3.01 3.38 0.38
C ALA A 43 2.64 3.43 -1.11
N TRP A 44 3.57 2.99 -1.96
CA TRP A 44 3.40 2.91 -3.40
C TRP A 44 3.59 1.46 -3.85
N MET A 45 2.87 1.06 -4.89
CA MET A 45 2.96 -0.28 -5.46
C MET A 45 3.04 -0.16 -6.97
N ASP A 46 3.98 -0.87 -7.58
CA ASP A 46 3.95 -1.19 -9.00
C ASP A 46 3.19 -2.51 -9.22
N ASP A 47 3.10 -2.95 -10.48
CA ASP A 47 2.42 -4.18 -10.85
C ASP A 47 2.95 -5.41 -10.11
N GLU A 48 4.27 -5.52 -9.94
CA GLU A 48 4.88 -6.64 -9.23
C GLU A 48 4.54 -6.61 -7.73
N ALA A 49 4.57 -5.44 -7.09
CA ALA A 49 4.16 -5.28 -5.70
C ALA A 49 2.68 -5.65 -5.49
N VAL A 50 1.80 -5.23 -6.40
CA VAL A 50 0.37 -5.62 -6.37
C VAL A 50 0.23 -7.14 -6.54
N ARG A 51 0.88 -7.73 -7.55
CA ARG A 51 0.85 -9.18 -7.79
C ARG A 51 1.32 -9.95 -6.56
N ARG A 52 2.47 -9.59 -5.99
CA ARG A 52 3.00 -10.25 -4.78
C ARG A 52 2.03 -10.11 -3.61
N THR A 53 1.45 -8.94 -3.42
CA THR A 53 0.51 -8.69 -2.32
C THR A 53 -0.73 -9.56 -2.42
N LEU A 54 -1.33 -9.65 -3.62
CA LEU A 54 -2.52 -10.47 -3.86
C LEU A 54 -2.25 -11.97 -3.81
N THR A 55 -1.05 -12.42 -4.18
CA THR A 55 -0.73 -13.85 -4.30
C THR A 55 -0.06 -14.46 -3.08
N THR A 56 0.64 -13.65 -2.27
CA THR A 56 1.38 -14.14 -1.09
C THR A 56 0.64 -13.90 0.23
N GLY A 57 -0.38 -13.04 0.24
CA GLY A 57 -1.04 -12.57 1.47
C GLY A 57 -0.15 -11.66 2.33
N ARG A 58 0.97 -11.17 1.78
CA ARG A 58 1.95 -10.31 2.46
C ARG A 58 2.00 -8.95 1.79
N ALA A 59 1.90 -7.88 2.56
CA ALA A 59 1.98 -6.54 1.99
C ALA A 59 3.41 -6.26 1.44
N THR A 60 3.50 -6.06 0.13
CA THR A 60 4.72 -5.76 -0.60
C THR A 60 4.59 -4.40 -1.25
N TYR A 61 5.63 -3.57 -1.17
CA TYR A 61 5.61 -2.20 -1.67
C TYR A 61 6.81 -1.90 -2.55
N TRP A 62 6.71 -0.85 -3.36
CA TRP A 62 7.81 -0.26 -4.12
C TRP A 62 8.38 0.96 -3.38
N SER A 63 9.68 0.95 -3.12
CA SER A 63 10.39 2.09 -2.55
C SER A 63 10.81 3.05 -3.67
N ARG A 64 10.16 4.21 -3.78
CA ARG A 64 10.51 5.22 -4.80
C ARG A 64 11.95 5.74 -4.70
N SER A 65 12.51 5.81 -3.49
CA SER A 65 13.87 6.30 -3.25
C SER A 65 14.94 5.24 -3.47
N ARG A 66 14.67 3.99 -3.07
CA ARG A 66 15.62 2.87 -3.23
C ARG A 66 15.47 2.15 -4.57
N GLN A 67 14.36 2.39 -5.27
CA GLN A 67 13.98 1.72 -6.51
C GLN A 67 14.00 0.19 -6.38
N GLU A 68 13.45 -0.31 -5.27
CA GLU A 68 13.39 -1.73 -4.95
C GLU A 68 12.07 -2.10 -4.29
N HIS A 69 11.66 -3.35 -4.46
CA HIS A 69 10.55 -3.95 -3.71
C HIS A 69 10.98 -4.27 -2.28
N TRP A 70 10.04 -4.16 -1.34
CA TRP A 70 10.24 -4.62 0.03
C TRP A 70 8.95 -5.21 0.60
N VAL A 71 9.07 -6.31 1.33
CA VAL A 71 7.96 -6.92 2.06
C VAL A 71 7.93 -6.33 3.46
N LYS A 72 6.79 -5.78 3.88
CA LYS A 72 6.69 -5.09 5.17
C LYS A 72 7.01 -6.03 6.33
N GLY A 73 7.99 -5.61 7.13
CA GLY A 73 8.42 -6.32 8.34
C GLY A 73 9.31 -7.53 8.08
N GLU A 74 9.84 -7.71 6.86
CA GLU A 74 10.77 -8.80 6.55
C GLU A 74 12.05 -8.73 7.41
N THR A 75 12.56 -7.52 7.64
CA THR A 75 13.73 -7.30 8.50
C THR A 75 13.36 -7.12 9.98
N SER A 76 12.30 -6.37 10.29
CA SER A 76 11.98 -5.99 11.68
C SER A 76 11.07 -6.99 12.41
N GLY A 77 10.45 -7.92 11.70
CA GLY A 77 9.37 -8.76 12.23
C GLY A 77 8.01 -8.05 12.35
N HIS A 78 7.91 -6.75 12.02
CA HIS A 78 6.66 -5.99 12.11
C HIS A 78 5.81 -6.12 10.85
N ARG A 79 5.24 -7.31 10.71
CA ARG A 79 4.66 -7.86 9.49
C ARG A 79 3.23 -7.38 9.24
N GLN A 80 2.80 -7.39 7.98
CA GLN A 80 1.43 -7.08 7.57
C GLN A 80 0.85 -8.26 6.80
N TRP A 81 -0.21 -8.86 7.34
CA TRP A 81 -0.95 -9.94 6.71
C TRP A 81 -2.20 -9.38 6.02
N VAL A 82 -2.28 -9.53 4.71
CA VAL A 82 -3.39 -9.00 3.91
C VAL A 82 -4.65 -9.80 4.22
N ARG A 83 -5.73 -9.10 4.58
CA ARG A 83 -7.06 -9.67 4.80
C ARG A 83 -8.01 -9.36 3.64
N GLU A 84 -7.91 -8.15 3.10
CA GLU A 84 -8.72 -7.69 1.98
C GLU A 84 -7.97 -6.57 1.25
N VAL A 85 -8.15 -6.48 -0.08
CA VAL A 85 -7.66 -5.38 -0.90
C VAL A 85 -8.85 -4.81 -1.66
N ARG A 86 -9.05 -3.49 -1.55
CA ARG A 86 -10.07 -2.76 -2.31
C ARG A 86 -9.39 -1.82 -3.28
N LEU A 87 -9.99 -1.64 -4.44
CA LEU A 87 -9.64 -0.62 -5.40
C LEU A 87 -10.58 0.57 -5.20
N ASP A 88 -10.07 1.79 -5.34
CA ASP A 88 -10.95 2.96 -5.39
C ASP A 88 -11.75 3.02 -6.73
N CYS A 89 -12.55 4.07 -6.91
CA CYS A 89 -13.46 4.15 -8.04
C CYS A 89 -12.82 4.49 -9.38
N ASP A 90 -11.64 5.11 -9.42
CA ASP A 90 -10.95 5.48 -10.67
C ASP A 90 -9.66 4.69 -10.93
N GLY A 91 -9.29 3.86 -9.96
CA GLY A 91 -8.28 2.81 -10.05
C GLY A 91 -6.89 3.25 -9.63
N ASP A 92 -6.70 4.47 -9.12
CA ASP A 92 -5.36 5.01 -8.83
C ASP A 92 -4.88 4.75 -7.38
N ALA A 93 -5.78 4.30 -6.51
CA ALA A 93 -5.48 3.92 -5.15
C ALA A 93 -6.06 2.56 -4.72
N LEU A 94 -5.29 1.87 -3.87
CA LEU A 94 -5.68 0.66 -3.18
C LEU A 94 -5.89 0.94 -1.68
N LEU A 95 -6.91 0.33 -1.09
CA LEU A 95 -7.06 0.18 0.36
C LEU A 95 -6.72 -1.26 0.75
N LEU A 96 -5.60 -1.43 1.47
CA LEU A 96 -5.17 -2.71 2.03
C LEU A 96 -5.67 -2.80 3.46
N LEU A 97 -6.59 -3.72 3.72
CA LEU A 97 -6.96 -4.12 5.07
C LEU A 97 -6.01 -5.23 5.50
N VAL A 98 -5.18 -4.94 6.50
CA VAL A 98 -4.14 -5.83 6.99
C VAL A 98 -4.33 -6.15 8.45
N ASP A 99 -3.83 -7.28 8.88
CA ASP A 99 -3.54 -7.60 10.27
C ASP A 99 -2.07 -7.31 10.55
N GLN A 100 -1.82 -6.32 11.41
CA GLN A 100 -0.50 -5.75 11.68
C GLN A 100 0.14 -6.39 12.91
N GLU A 101 1.32 -6.98 12.74
CA GLU A 101 2.16 -7.42 13.85
C GLU A 101 3.09 -6.28 14.30
N GLY A 102 3.03 -5.90 15.58
CA GLY A 102 3.88 -4.84 16.14
C GLY A 102 3.68 -3.47 15.46
N PRO A 103 4.60 -2.52 15.70
CA PRO A 103 4.52 -1.16 15.13
C PRO A 103 4.58 -1.13 13.60
N ALA A 104 3.62 -0.45 12.94
CA ALA A 104 3.74 -0.20 11.51
C ALA A 104 4.85 0.83 11.22
N CYS A 105 5.06 1.80 12.12
CA CYS A 105 6.02 2.88 11.96
C CYS A 105 7.41 2.52 12.54
N HIS A 106 8.46 3.03 11.91
CA HIS A 106 9.85 2.85 12.37
C HIS A 106 10.17 3.61 13.68
N THR A 107 9.28 4.51 14.11
CA THR A 107 9.40 5.24 15.38
C THR A 107 8.93 4.42 16.59
N GLY A 108 8.35 3.24 16.36
CA GLY A 108 7.74 2.41 17.40
C GLY A 108 6.24 2.62 17.55
N GLU A 109 5.65 3.57 16.81
CA GLU A 109 4.21 3.83 16.82
C GLU A 109 3.43 2.84 15.95
N LEU A 110 2.18 2.56 16.34
CA LEU A 110 1.28 1.70 15.59
C LEU A 110 1.01 2.27 14.19
N SER A 111 0.79 3.58 14.09
CA SER A 111 0.52 4.30 12.84
C SER A 111 1.61 5.34 12.54
N CYS A 112 1.93 5.51 11.26
CA CYS A 112 2.72 6.63 10.76
C CYS A 112 2.02 7.98 10.98
N PHE A 113 0.70 8.00 11.13
CA PHE A 113 -0.13 9.20 11.29
C PHE A 113 -0.30 9.61 12.76
N HIS A 114 0.72 9.38 13.59
CA HIS A 114 0.68 9.66 15.03
C HIS A 114 0.87 11.14 15.40
N ARG A 115 1.23 12.01 14.43
CA ARG A 115 1.42 13.45 14.65
C ARG A 115 0.19 14.22 14.18
N VAL A 116 -0.39 14.99 15.08
CA VAL A 116 -1.57 15.83 14.80
C VAL A 116 -1.11 17.24 14.39
N LEU A 117 -1.65 17.75 13.30
CA LEU A 117 -1.47 19.13 12.87
C LEU A 117 -2.67 19.98 13.30
N PRO A 118 -2.47 21.26 13.68
CA PRO A 118 -3.58 22.16 13.95
C PRO A 118 -4.34 22.44 12.64
N ALA A 119 -5.63 22.11 12.61
CA ALA A 119 -6.52 22.38 11.48
C ALA A 119 -7.80 23.09 11.98
N VAL A 120 -8.34 23.99 11.17
CA VAL A 120 -9.66 24.58 11.43
C VAL A 120 -10.71 23.48 11.31
N GLN A 121 -11.55 23.33 12.33
CA GLN A 121 -12.63 22.35 12.31
C GLN A 121 -13.77 22.84 11.41
N GLY A 122 -14.09 22.05 10.39
CA GLY A 122 -15.31 22.26 9.61
C GLY A 122 -16.55 21.91 10.43
N VAL A 123 -17.64 22.65 10.24
CA VAL A 123 -18.94 22.34 10.83
C VAL A 123 -19.84 21.84 9.71
N ALA A 124 -20.38 20.63 9.88
CA ALA A 124 -21.39 20.13 8.96
C ALA A 124 -22.68 20.95 9.14
N PRO A 125 -23.37 21.35 8.06
CA PRO A 125 -24.66 22.03 8.15
C PRO A 125 -25.75 21.13 8.76
#